data_AF-A0A0R2TUA9-F1
#
_entry.id   AF-A0A0R2TUA9-F1
#
_cell.length_a   1.000
_cell.length_b   1.000
_cell.length_c   1.000
_cell.angle_alpha   90.00
_cell.angle_beta   90.00
_cell.angle_gamma   90.00
#
_symmetry.space_group_name_H-M   'P 1'
#
loop_
_entity.id
_entity.type
_entity.pdbx_description
1 polymer ?
#
loop_
_entity_poly.entity_id
_entity_poly.type
_entity_poly.pdbx_seq_one_letter_code
_entity_poly.pdbx_strand_id
1 'polypeptide(L)'
;KPENIFIPKGYLNNDEVNNHCQNYDQKIADLGGIDFQLLGIGRTGHIGFNEPGSNYDSLTRRVHLNYITRHDARKSFYGVENVPTTAITMGIKTIRKSKRIVLLAWGQNKSLVIKKAIENEIDSNIPASFLQRHKNVTFVLDNSSSSNLTRIKSPWKVGSCKWNNELKSKAVIWLCKLTKKSVLSLTESDYNENNLSELLLHQTAYEINLEIFNKIQRTITGWPGGKPGVEDKYRPERAEPAKKRVLIFSPHPDDDVISMGGTFDRLVSQGHEVHVAYQTSGNIAVSNSDVLKYIEVFQSFINKKDDELISLLKFNNEILNNKKVRTIASLIREKESLGATRFFGVPDPNVHFLRLPFYETGSIKKSTPTANDKKIMSNIISEIKPHQIYVAGDLADPHGTHKVCLDIFFDVLQDLKNEKFMKDCWVWLYRGAWHEWEIHQIDMSVPMSPNQVLRKRKAIFYHQTQKDNVMFQGDDNREFWVRTEDRNSAIAKRFREIGLSDYAAIETFKRHHF
;
A
#
# COMPACT_ATOMS: atom_id res chain seq x y z
N LYS A 1 -21.63 -23.82 -21.44
CA LYS A 1 -21.24 -24.82 -22.45
C LYS A 1 -20.25 -24.18 -23.42
N PRO A 2 -19.24 -24.90 -23.93
CA PRO A 2 -18.17 -24.32 -24.77
C PRO A 2 -18.66 -23.54 -26.00
N GLU A 3 -19.76 -23.97 -26.60
CA GLU A 3 -20.40 -23.34 -27.77
C GLU A 3 -20.94 -21.93 -27.50
N ASN A 4 -21.08 -21.53 -26.22
CA ASN A 4 -21.50 -20.18 -25.81
C ASN A 4 -20.30 -19.26 -25.53
N ILE A 5 -19.07 -19.70 -25.78
CA ILE A 5 -17.85 -18.94 -25.51
C ILE A 5 -17.32 -18.36 -26.83
N PHE A 6 -17.38 -17.03 -26.97
CA PHE A 6 -16.92 -16.32 -28.17
C PHE A 6 -15.79 -15.35 -27.82
N ILE A 7 -14.55 -15.84 -27.87
CA ILE A 7 -13.34 -15.04 -27.64
C ILE A 7 -12.75 -14.61 -29.00
N PRO A 8 -12.43 -13.32 -29.22
CA PRO A 8 -11.71 -12.88 -30.41
C PRO A 8 -10.37 -13.60 -30.57
N LYS A 9 -10.04 -14.04 -31.79
CA LYS A 9 -8.82 -14.80 -32.06
C LYS A 9 -7.61 -13.87 -32.15
N GLY A 10 -6.68 -13.99 -31.19
CA GLY A 10 -5.47 -13.14 -31.13
C GLY A 10 -4.29 -13.60 -32.00
N TYR A 11 -4.40 -14.73 -32.70
CA TYR A 11 -3.31 -15.39 -33.44
C TYR A 11 -3.50 -15.34 -34.97
N LEU A 12 -4.30 -14.39 -35.46
CA LEU A 12 -4.62 -14.23 -36.87
C LEU A 12 -3.48 -13.55 -37.65
N ASN A 13 -3.40 -13.84 -38.94
CA ASN A 13 -2.54 -13.08 -39.84
C ASN A 13 -3.06 -11.64 -40.01
N ASN A 14 -2.17 -10.69 -40.28
CA ASN A 14 -2.51 -9.26 -40.36
C ASN A 14 -3.69 -8.95 -41.29
N ASP A 15 -3.76 -9.63 -42.44
CA ASP A 15 -4.77 -9.38 -43.47
C ASP A 15 -6.16 -9.91 -43.08
N GLU A 16 -6.22 -10.83 -42.10
CA GLU A 16 -7.47 -11.44 -41.64
C GLU A 16 -8.11 -10.66 -40.48
N VAL A 17 -7.33 -9.82 -39.78
CA VAL A 17 -7.74 -9.15 -38.53
C VAL A 17 -8.98 -8.29 -38.74
N ASN A 18 -9.01 -7.47 -39.80
CA ASN A 18 -10.12 -6.54 -40.04
C ASN A 18 -11.43 -7.29 -40.30
N ASN A 19 -11.40 -8.31 -41.17
CA ASN A 19 -12.56 -9.14 -41.47
C ASN A 19 -13.03 -9.90 -40.21
N HIS A 20 -12.10 -10.43 -39.41
CA HIS A 20 -12.45 -11.10 -38.16
C HIS A 20 -13.16 -10.16 -37.17
N CYS A 21 -12.66 -8.93 -37.01
CA CYS A 21 -13.26 -7.94 -36.12
C CYS A 21 -14.67 -7.55 -36.59
N GLN A 22 -14.86 -7.30 -37.89
CA GLN A 22 -16.17 -7.00 -38.46
C GLN A 22 -17.16 -8.15 -38.26
N ASN A 23 -16.73 -9.39 -38.52
CA ASN A 23 -17.55 -10.58 -38.31
C ASN A 23 -17.93 -10.77 -36.83
N TYR A 24 -17.05 -10.39 -35.90
CA TYR A 24 -17.33 -10.46 -34.47
C TYR A 24 -18.46 -9.48 -34.07
N ASP A 25 -18.41 -8.23 -34.53
CA ASP A 25 -19.48 -7.25 -34.30
C ASP A 25 -20.79 -7.64 -34.99
N GLN A 26 -20.72 -8.17 -36.23
CA GLN A 26 -21.90 -8.65 -36.95
C GLN A 26 -22.57 -9.80 -36.19
N LYS A 27 -21.79 -10.76 -35.69
CA LYS A 27 -22.31 -11.85 -34.87
C LYS A 27 -23.01 -11.38 -33.61
N ILE A 28 -22.47 -10.35 -32.94
CA ILE A 28 -23.13 -9.73 -31.79
C ILE A 28 -24.49 -9.13 -32.21
N ALA A 29 -24.54 -8.44 -33.35
CA ALA A 29 -25.77 -7.85 -33.86
C ALA A 29 -26.82 -8.92 -34.24
N ASP A 30 -26.40 -9.99 -34.93
CA ASP A 30 -27.26 -11.10 -35.36
C ASP A 30 -27.89 -11.86 -34.18
N LEU A 31 -27.19 -11.89 -33.04
CA LEU A 31 -27.69 -12.47 -31.79
C LEU A 31 -28.54 -11.50 -30.95
N GLY A 32 -28.85 -10.31 -31.48
CA GLY A 32 -29.69 -9.31 -30.81
C GLY A 32 -28.95 -8.35 -29.88
N GLY A 33 -27.61 -8.35 -29.91
CA GLY A 33 -26.76 -7.50 -29.09
C GLY A 33 -26.36 -8.13 -27.75
N ILE A 34 -25.83 -7.29 -26.85
CA ILE A 34 -25.35 -7.72 -25.52
C ILE A 34 -26.38 -7.26 -24.48
N ASP A 35 -26.96 -8.19 -23.72
CA ASP A 35 -27.86 -7.82 -22.63
C ASP A 35 -27.09 -7.28 -21.42
N PHE A 36 -25.96 -7.89 -21.10
CA PHE A 36 -25.16 -7.58 -19.91
C PHE A 36 -23.67 -7.61 -20.22
N GLN A 37 -22.98 -6.54 -19.84
CA GLN A 37 -21.53 -6.41 -19.96
C GLN A 37 -20.90 -6.19 -18.59
N LEU A 38 -20.00 -7.09 -18.20
CA LEU A 38 -19.12 -6.90 -17.06
C LEU A 38 -17.79 -6.30 -17.52
N LEU A 39 -17.33 -5.24 -16.86
CA LEU A 39 -16.08 -4.56 -17.18
C LEU A 39 -15.20 -4.41 -15.94
N GLY A 40 -13.89 -4.39 -16.18
CA GLY A 40 -12.92 -3.79 -15.27
C GLY A 40 -12.40 -2.48 -15.87
N ILE A 41 -11.77 -1.67 -15.03
CA ILE A 41 -11.02 -0.49 -15.45
C ILE A 41 -9.52 -0.68 -15.17
N GLY A 42 -8.70 -0.38 -16.17
CA GLY A 42 -7.25 -0.31 -16.02
C GLY A 42 -6.78 0.99 -15.39
N ARG A 43 -5.50 1.05 -14.98
CA ARG A 43 -4.92 2.28 -14.37
C ARG A 43 -4.91 3.48 -15.33
N THR A 44 -4.92 3.21 -16.63
CA THR A 44 -5.03 4.22 -17.70
C THR A 44 -6.47 4.64 -18.00
N GLY A 45 -7.47 4.03 -17.36
CA GLY A 45 -8.89 4.32 -17.62
C GLY A 45 -9.46 3.56 -18.81
N HIS A 46 -8.68 2.64 -19.37
CA HIS A 46 -9.13 1.76 -20.44
C HIS A 46 -10.22 0.80 -19.94
N ILE A 47 -11.12 0.43 -20.86
CA ILE A 47 -12.09 -0.65 -20.69
C ILE A 47 -11.95 -1.65 -21.84
N GLY A 48 -11.79 -2.93 -21.51
CA GLY A 48 -11.62 -4.00 -22.51
C GLY A 48 -10.44 -3.79 -23.47
N PHE A 49 -9.32 -3.21 -23.02
CA PHE A 49 -8.17 -2.76 -23.84
C PHE A 49 -8.42 -1.58 -24.79
N ASN A 50 -9.54 -0.88 -24.68
CA ASN A 50 -9.67 0.43 -25.33
C ASN A 50 -8.78 1.43 -24.61
N GLU A 51 -7.55 1.60 -25.11
CA GLU A 51 -6.50 2.45 -24.53
C GLU A 51 -6.79 3.95 -24.68
N PRO A 52 -6.09 4.83 -23.93
CA PRO A 52 -6.15 6.28 -24.12
C PRO A 52 -6.04 6.67 -25.60
N GLY A 53 -6.92 7.57 -26.05
CA GLY A 53 -7.07 7.94 -27.46
C GLY A 53 -8.11 7.12 -28.23
N SER A 54 -8.80 6.19 -27.58
CA SER A 54 -9.86 5.39 -28.23
C SER A 54 -11.03 6.26 -28.70
N ASN A 55 -11.51 5.98 -29.90
CA ASN A 55 -12.67 6.67 -30.48
C ASN A 55 -13.98 6.16 -29.87
N TYR A 56 -14.90 7.09 -29.59
CA TYR A 56 -16.25 6.83 -29.11
C TYR A 56 -17.05 5.85 -29.98
N ASP A 57 -16.93 5.98 -31.30
CA ASP A 57 -17.65 5.17 -32.29
C ASP A 57 -16.87 3.92 -32.73
N SER A 58 -15.76 3.60 -32.05
CA SER A 58 -14.93 2.46 -32.40
C SER A 58 -15.69 1.14 -32.27
N LEU A 59 -15.56 0.31 -33.31
CA LEU A 59 -15.96 -1.09 -33.33
C LEU A 59 -14.78 -1.98 -32.89
N THR A 60 -15.00 -3.30 -32.90
CA THR A 60 -13.95 -4.29 -32.62
C THR A 60 -12.76 -4.04 -33.55
N ARG A 61 -11.56 -4.01 -32.99
CA ARG A 61 -10.35 -3.68 -33.75
C ARG A 61 -9.09 -4.17 -33.06
N ARG A 62 -7.99 -4.16 -33.80
CA ARG A 62 -6.65 -4.26 -33.21
C ARG A 62 -6.24 -2.93 -32.59
N VAL A 63 -5.64 -3.00 -31.41
CA VAL A 63 -5.07 -1.86 -30.68
C VAL A 63 -3.63 -2.14 -30.29
N HIS A 64 -2.82 -1.09 -30.22
CA HIS A 64 -1.52 -1.13 -29.57
C HIS A 64 -1.72 -0.95 -28.06
N LEU A 65 -1.12 -1.82 -27.26
CA LEU A 65 -1.27 -1.80 -25.81
C LEU A 65 -0.38 -0.75 -25.18
N ASN A 66 -0.92 0.02 -24.23
CA ASN A 66 -0.14 1.00 -23.50
C ASN A 66 0.92 0.29 -22.64
N TYR A 67 2.09 0.92 -22.45
CA TYR A 67 3.14 0.38 -21.58
C TYR A 67 2.64 0.03 -20.18
N ILE A 68 1.79 0.88 -19.56
CA ILE A 68 1.21 0.62 -18.23
C ILE A 68 0.33 -0.63 -18.25
N THR A 69 -0.47 -0.81 -19.30
CA THR A 69 -1.30 -2.03 -19.48
C THR A 69 -0.42 -3.27 -19.60
N ARG A 70 0.67 -3.20 -20.38
CA ARG A 70 1.63 -4.30 -20.50
C ARG A 70 2.33 -4.58 -19.18
N HIS A 71 2.75 -3.54 -18.48
CA HIS A 71 3.38 -3.65 -17.17
C HIS A 71 2.43 -4.29 -16.14
N ASP A 72 1.13 -3.96 -16.15
CA ASP A 72 0.13 -4.60 -15.29
C ASP A 72 -0.05 -6.09 -15.61
N ALA A 73 0.04 -6.46 -16.89
CA ALA A 73 -0.06 -7.85 -17.34
C ALA A 73 1.23 -8.67 -17.14
N ARG A 74 2.39 -8.03 -16.91
CA ARG A 74 3.71 -8.69 -16.91
C ARG A 74 3.80 -9.93 -16.03
N LYS A 75 3.09 -9.96 -14.90
CA LYS A 75 3.08 -11.09 -13.97
C LYS A 75 2.52 -12.36 -14.63
N SER A 76 1.57 -12.23 -15.56
CA SER A 76 0.99 -13.35 -16.32
C SER A 76 1.86 -13.81 -17.49
N PHE A 77 2.84 -12.99 -17.90
CA PHE A 77 3.73 -13.25 -19.04
C PHE A 77 5.19 -13.45 -18.61
N TYR A 78 5.47 -13.49 -17.30
CA TYR A 78 6.83 -13.64 -16.75
C TYR A 78 7.82 -12.55 -17.18
N GLY A 79 7.34 -11.33 -17.42
CA GLY A 79 8.15 -10.24 -17.96
C GLY A 79 7.32 -9.31 -18.82
N VAL A 80 7.70 -8.04 -18.91
CA VAL A 80 6.97 -7.05 -19.74
C VAL A 80 7.29 -7.22 -21.22
N GLU A 81 8.52 -7.65 -21.50
CA GLU A 81 9.06 -8.03 -22.79
C GLU A 81 8.27 -9.18 -23.44
N ASN A 82 7.73 -10.09 -22.62
CA ASN A 82 6.92 -11.22 -23.05
C ASN A 82 5.44 -10.86 -23.27
N VAL A 83 5.00 -9.67 -22.82
CA VAL A 83 3.62 -9.22 -23.04
C VAL A 83 3.48 -8.72 -24.48
N PRO A 84 2.49 -9.22 -25.25
CA PRO A 84 2.21 -8.74 -26.60
C PRO A 84 2.11 -7.21 -26.66
N THR A 85 2.56 -6.63 -27.77
CA THR A 85 2.46 -5.18 -28.00
C THR A 85 1.08 -4.77 -28.53
N THR A 86 0.27 -5.73 -28.99
CA THR A 86 -1.05 -5.49 -29.55
C THR A 86 -2.08 -6.48 -29.03
N ALA A 87 -3.35 -6.08 -29.02
CA ALA A 87 -4.49 -6.95 -28.72
C ALA A 87 -5.67 -6.68 -29.66
N ILE A 88 -6.59 -7.64 -29.77
CA ILE A 88 -7.92 -7.38 -30.32
C ILE A 88 -8.83 -6.96 -29.17
N THR A 89 -9.52 -5.83 -29.35
CA THR A 89 -10.45 -5.27 -28.36
C THR A 89 -11.85 -5.16 -28.96
N MET A 90 -12.87 -5.42 -28.15
CA MET A 90 -14.24 -5.01 -28.47
C MET A 90 -14.33 -3.48 -28.40
N GLY A 91 -14.87 -2.85 -29.43
CA GLY A 91 -14.90 -1.39 -29.53
C GLY A 91 -15.82 -0.71 -28.50
N ILE A 92 -15.59 0.59 -28.26
CA ILE A 92 -16.39 1.40 -27.34
C ILE A 92 -17.86 1.44 -27.76
N LYS A 93 -18.14 1.55 -29.07
CA LYS A 93 -19.52 1.56 -29.59
C LYS A 93 -20.22 0.24 -29.31
N THR A 94 -19.52 -0.87 -29.49
CA THR A 94 -20.04 -2.22 -29.24
C THR A 94 -20.33 -2.41 -27.75
N ILE A 95 -19.40 -2.06 -26.87
CA ILE A 95 -19.59 -2.12 -25.41
C ILE A 95 -20.79 -1.29 -24.98
N ARG A 96 -20.91 -0.05 -25.48
CA ARG A 96 -22.02 0.86 -25.12
C ARG A 96 -23.38 0.46 -25.66
N LYS A 97 -23.46 -0.43 -26.65
CA LYS A 97 -24.74 -0.97 -27.12
C LYS A 97 -25.33 -2.01 -26.16
N SER A 98 -24.56 -2.44 -25.15
CA SER A 98 -25.03 -3.38 -24.14
C SER A 98 -26.22 -2.81 -23.36
N LYS A 99 -27.28 -3.59 -23.08
CA LYS A 99 -28.46 -3.07 -22.36
C LYS A 99 -28.15 -2.67 -20.91
N ARG A 100 -27.19 -3.37 -20.28
CA ARG A 100 -26.70 -3.09 -18.92
C ARG A 100 -25.19 -3.27 -18.86
N ILE A 101 -24.51 -2.33 -18.19
CA ILE A 101 -23.06 -2.40 -17.94
C ILE A 101 -22.81 -2.35 -16.44
N VAL A 102 -21.98 -3.26 -15.94
CA VAL A 102 -21.45 -3.20 -14.57
C VAL A 102 -19.93 -3.10 -14.65
N LEU A 103 -19.37 -2.03 -14.11
CA LEU A 103 -17.92 -1.83 -14.03
C LEU A 103 -17.45 -2.07 -12.59
N LEU A 104 -16.43 -2.90 -12.44
CA LEU A 104 -15.86 -3.26 -11.16
C LEU A 104 -14.45 -2.67 -10.99
N ALA A 105 -14.17 -2.08 -9.82
CA ALA A 105 -12.84 -1.61 -9.48
C ALA A 105 -12.51 -1.79 -7.99
N TRP A 106 -11.27 -2.17 -7.72
CA TRP A 106 -10.73 -2.35 -6.37
C TRP A 106 -9.34 -1.74 -6.27
N GLY A 107 -8.99 -1.31 -5.07
CA GLY A 107 -7.66 -0.81 -4.73
C GLY A 107 -7.47 0.67 -5.03
N GLN A 108 -6.63 1.29 -4.21
CA GLN A 108 -6.38 2.74 -4.21
C GLN A 108 -5.76 3.24 -5.52
N ASN A 109 -4.98 2.40 -6.21
CA ASN A 109 -4.33 2.74 -7.48
C ASN A 109 -5.32 3.08 -8.60
N LYS A 110 -6.58 2.68 -8.47
CA LYS A 110 -7.65 3.03 -9.42
C LYS A 110 -8.41 4.30 -9.06
N SER A 111 -8.19 4.86 -7.87
CA SER A 111 -9.05 5.93 -7.34
C SER A 111 -9.03 7.22 -8.15
N LEU A 112 -7.87 7.65 -8.62
CA LEU A 112 -7.74 8.84 -9.47
C LEU A 112 -8.45 8.66 -10.81
N VAL A 113 -8.28 7.49 -11.45
CA VAL A 113 -8.89 7.23 -12.75
C VAL A 113 -10.39 6.99 -12.66
N ILE A 114 -10.86 6.38 -11.57
CA ILE A 114 -12.28 6.28 -11.24
C ILE A 114 -12.91 7.66 -11.11
N LYS A 115 -12.27 8.60 -10.40
CA LYS A 115 -12.75 9.98 -10.32
C LYS A 115 -12.86 10.61 -11.70
N LYS A 116 -11.83 10.49 -12.54
CA LYS A 116 -11.86 11.00 -13.92
C LYS A 116 -12.98 10.36 -14.75
N ALA A 117 -13.18 9.06 -14.63
CA ALA A 117 -14.18 8.33 -15.39
C ALA A 117 -15.62 8.68 -14.98
N ILE A 118 -15.86 9.01 -13.71
CA ILE A 118 -17.21 9.25 -13.17
C ILE A 118 -17.57 10.75 -13.09
N GLU A 119 -16.64 11.61 -12.69
CA GLU A 119 -16.95 13.00 -12.29
C GLU A 119 -16.39 14.06 -13.25
N ASN A 120 -15.34 13.76 -14.01
CA ASN A 120 -14.79 14.72 -14.97
C ASN A 120 -15.52 14.66 -16.31
N GLU A 121 -15.26 15.67 -17.15
CA GLU A 121 -15.71 15.66 -18.54
C GLU A 121 -15.25 14.40 -19.28
N ILE A 122 -16.05 14.00 -20.26
CA ILE A 122 -15.77 12.84 -21.10
C ILE A 122 -14.50 13.11 -21.93
N ASP A 123 -13.53 12.22 -21.81
CA ASP A 123 -12.20 12.34 -22.40
C ASP A 123 -11.83 11.02 -23.09
N SER A 124 -11.40 11.10 -24.35
CA SER A 124 -10.93 9.93 -25.11
C SER A 124 -9.65 9.32 -24.52
N ASN A 125 -8.89 10.07 -23.74
CA ASN A 125 -7.77 9.55 -22.96
C ASN A 125 -8.20 8.74 -21.74
N ILE A 126 -9.48 8.84 -21.34
CA ILE A 126 -10.09 8.02 -20.27
C ILE A 126 -11.31 7.30 -20.84
N PRO A 127 -11.14 6.21 -21.63
CA PRO A 127 -12.25 5.59 -22.35
C PRO A 127 -13.42 5.11 -21.47
N ALA A 128 -13.17 4.79 -20.20
CA ALA A 128 -14.21 4.53 -19.20
C ALA A 128 -15.19 5.71 -19.01
N SER A 129 -14.76 6.96 -19.25
CA SER A 129 -15.60 8.15 -19.16
C SER A 129 -16.73 8.16 -20.20
N PHE A 130 -16.57 7.44 -21.33
CA PHE A 130 -17.65 7.29 -22.31
C PHE A 130 -18.88 6.59 -21.73
N LEU A 131 -18.72 5.79 -20.67
CA LEU A 131 -19.83 5.14 -19.98
C LEU A 131 -20.79 6.14 -19.32
N GLN A 132 -20.37 7.39 -19.06
CA GLN A 132 -21.25 8.43 -18.51
C GLN A 132 -22.48 8.71 -19.39
N ARG A 133 -22.40 8.51 -20.71
CA ARG A 133 -23.54 8.68 -21.64
C ARG A 133 -24.44 7.43 -21.75
N HIS A 134 -24.11 6.35 -21.06
CA HIS A 134 -24.90 5.13 -21.11
C HIS A 134 -25.98 5.15 -20.03
N LYS A 135 -27.24 4.85 -20.41
CA LYS A 135 -28.41 5.04 -19.55
C LYS A 135 -28.51 4.03 -18.38
N ASN A 136 -27.78 2.92 -18.43
CA ASN A 136 -27.87 1.83 -17.46
C ASN A 136 -26.47 1.27 -17.12
N VAL A 137 -25.66 2.06 -16.40
CA VAL A 137 -24.34 1.65 -15.90
C VAL A 137 -24.34 1.64 -14.38
N THR A 138 -23.67 0.65 -13.80
CA THR A 138 -23.39 0.63 -12.36
C THR A 138 -21.88 0.46 -12.14
N PHE A 139 -21.27 1.36 -11.38
CA PHE A 139 -19.89 1.22 -10.90
C PHE A 139 -19.92 0.60 -9.50
N VAL A 140 -19.25 -0.53 -9.31
CA VAL A 140 -19.08 -1.19 -8.00
C VAL A 140 -17.63 -1.02 -7.58
N LEU A 141 -17.44 -0.30 -6.48
CA LEU A 141 -16.15 0.18 -5.99
C LEU A 141 -15.97 -0.22 -4.53
N ASP A 142 -14.74 -0.56 -4.14
CA ASP A 142 -14.37 -0.60 -2.73
C ASP A 142 -14.06 0.80 -2.16
N ASN A 143 -13.91 0.90 -0.84
CA ASN A 143 -13.59 2.16 -0.17
C ASN A 143 -12.27 2.78 -0.68
N SER A 144 -11.30 1.95 -1.07
CA SER A 144 -10.00 2.40 -1.56
C SER A 144 -10.07 3.00 -2.96
N SER A 145 -10.76 2.37 -3.91
CA SER A 145 -10.93 2.87 -5.28
C SER A 145 -11.94 4.02 -5.37
N SER A 146 -12.88 4.16 -4.44
CA SER A 146 -13.79 5.30 -4.37
C SER A 146 -13.23 6.53 -3.64
N SER A 147 -12.07 6.40 -2.98
CA SER A 147 -11.50 7.41 -2.07
C SER A 147 -11.30 8.82 -2.65
N ASN A 148 -11.17 8.95 -3.97
CA ASN A 148 -10.99 10.24 -4.65
C ASN A 148 -12.29 10.84 -5.20
N LEU A 149 -13.41 10.13 -5.19
CA LEU A 149 -14.71 10.69 -5.57
C LEU A 149 -15.07 11.84 -4.65
N THR A 150 -15.61 12.92 -5.20
CA THR A 150 -15.95 14.15 -4.49
C THR A 150 -16.88 13.87 -3.30
N ARG A 151 -17.87 12.98 -3.46
CA ARG A 151 -18.78 12.58 -2.37
C ARG A 151 -18.08 11.85 -1.21
N ILE A 152 -16.92 11.24 -1.44
CA ILE A 152 -16.14 10.54 -0.40
C ILE A 152 -15.04 11.44 0.15
N LYS A 153 -14.30 12.12 -0.74
CA LYS A 153 -13.15 12.96 -0.41
C LYS A 153 -13.57 14.26 0.26
N SER A 154 -14.65 14.88 -0.20
CA SER A 154 -15.15 16.19 0.24
C SER A 154 -16.68 16.22 0.19
N PRO A 155 -17.38 15.42 1.02
CA PRO A 155 -18.84 15.26 0.98
C PRO A 155 -19.61 16.58 1.12
N TRP A 156 -19.05 17.54 1.88
CA TRP A 156 -19.63 18.88 2.06
C TRP A 156 -19.80 19.68 0.77
N LYS A 157 -19.09 19.31 -0.31
CA LYS A 157 -19.26 19.95 -1.62
C LYS A 157 -20.53 19.54 -2.37
N VAL A 158 -21.16 18.43 -1.99
CA VAL A 158 -22.27 17.83 -2.74
C VAL A 158 -23.54 17.64 -1.91
N GLY A 159 -23.50 17.98 -0.63
CA GLY A 159 -24.67 17.95 0.25
C GLY A 159 -24.32 18.15 1.72
N SER A 160 -25.35 18.20 2.54
CA SER A 160 -25.24 18.36 4.00
C SER A 160 -24.52 17.18 4.65
N CYS A 161 -23.72 17.46 5.67
CA CYS A 161 -22.93 16.45 6.35
C CYS A 161 -23.38 16.17 7.79
N LYS A 162 -23.30 14.91 8.22
CA LYS A 162 -23.34 14.58 9.65
C LYS A 162 -21.95 14.81 10.24
N TRP A 163 -21.74 16.00 10.79
CA TRP A 163 -20.43 16.43 11.28
C TRP A 163 -20.02 15.69 12.56
N ASN A 164 -18.88 15.02 12.49
CA ASN A 164 -18.16 14.47 13.65
C ASN A 164 -16.72 15.00 13.65
N ASN A 165 -15.97 14.78 14.72
CA ASN A 165 -14.62 15.32 14.88
C ASN A 165 -13.66 14.90 13.75
N GLU A 166 -13.85 13.71 13.19
CA GLU A 166 -13.04 13.22 12.08
C GLU A 166 -13.34 13.97 10.78
N LEU A 167 -14.62 14.16 10.46
CA LEU A 167 -15.05 14.87 9.26
C LEU A 167 -14.73 16.36 9.35
N LYS A 168 -14.88 16.98 10.54
CA LYS A 168 -14.43 18.34 10.81
C LYS A 168 -12.94 18.49 10.52
N SER A 169 -12.11 17.63 11.13
CA SER A 169 -10.66 17.64 10.93
C SER A 169 -10.30 17.46 9.45
N LYS A 170 -10.96 16.54 8.75
CA LYS A 170 -10.78 16.33 7.31
C LYS A 170 -11.12 17.59 6.49
N ALA A 171 -12.22 18.25 6.78
CA ALA A 171 -12.67 19.46 6.09
C ALA A 171 -11.71 20.64 6.30
N VAL A 172 -11.27 20.88 7.54
CA VAL A 172 -10.34 21.97 7.86
C VAL A 172 -8.97 21.75 7.22
N ILE A 173 -8.44 20.52 7.25
CA ILE A 173 -7.18 20.19 6.56
C ILE A 173 -7.31 20.35 5.04
N TRP A 174 -8.46 19.97 4.47
CA TRP A 174 -8.74 20.22 3.06
C TRP A 174 -8.78 21.72 2.75
N LEU A 175 -9.42 22.52 3.60
CA LEU A 175 -9.52 23.97 3.45
C LEU A 175 -8.15 24.66 3.53
N CYS A 176 -7.27 24.21 4.44
CA CYS A 176 -5.88 24.68 4.51
C CYS A 176 -5.13 24.42 3.18
N LYS A 177 -5.27 23.20 2.62
CA LYS A 177 -4.62 22.83 1.34
C LYS A 177 -5.12 23.68 0.17
N LEU A 178 -6.40 24.06 0.18
CA LEU A 178 -7.04 24.87 -0.85
C LEU A 178 -6.63 26.35 -0.76
N THR A 179 -6.73 26.93 0.43
CA THR A 179 -6.47 28.35 0.69
C THR A 179 -4.98 28.68 0.86
N LYS A 180 -4.13 27.67 1.05
CA LYS A 180 -2.71 27.81 1.42
C LYS A 180 -2.49 28.55 2.75
N LYS A 181 -3.49 28.53 3.64
CA LYS A 181 -3.42 29.07 4.99
C LYS A 181 -3.20 27.96 6.01
N SER A 182 -2.55 28.28 7.13
CA SER A 182 -2.47 27.40 8.30
C SER A 182 -3.83 27.32 9.01
N VAL A 183 -4.01 26.31 9.87
CA VAL A 183 -5.30 26.07 10.57
C VAL A 183 -5.76 27.31 11.32
N LEU A 184 -4.87 27.94 12.10
CA LEU A 184 -5.22 29.11 12.92
C LEU A 184 -5.38 30.40 12.11
N SER A 185 -5.00 30.42 10.83
CA SER A 185 -5.15 31.58 9.94
C SER A 185 -6.40 31.52 9.06
N LEU A 186 -7.20 30.46 9.16
CA LEU A 186 -8.48 30.36 8.47
C LEU A 186 -9.52 31.30 9.07
N THR A 187 -10.27 31.99 8.22
CA THR A 187 -11.29 32.97 8.57
C THR A 187 -12.69 32.46 8.24
N GLU A 188 -13.75 33.08 8.77
CA GLU A 188 -15.13 32.71 8.42
C GLU A 188 -15.41 32.77 6.92
N SER A 189 -14.82 33.73 6.19
CA SER A 189 -14.92 33.82 4.72
C SER A 189 -14.42 32.55 4.05
N ASP A 190 -13.29 32.01 4.52
CA ASP A 190 -12.71 30.78 3.97
C ASP A 190 -13.68 29.59 4.10
N TYR A 191 -14.40 29.48 5.23
CA TYR A 191 -15.40 28.43 5.42
C TYR A 191 -16.64 28.64 4.56
N ASN A 192 -17.17 29.87 4.53
CA ASN A 192 -18.40 30.21 3.81
C ASN A 192 -18.25 30.05 2.29
N GLU A 193 -17.12 30.50 1.72
CA GLU A 193 -16.85 30.43 0.27
C GLU A 193 -16.57 29.01 -0.23
N ASN A 194 -16.33 28.05 0.68
CA ASN A 194 -15.88 26.69 0.33
C ASN A 194 -16.84 25.58 0.80
N ASN A 195 -18.14 25.91 0.89
CA ASN A 195 -19.23 24.98 1.26
C ASN A 195 -19.07 24.38 2.67
N LEU A 196 -18.51 25.14 3.62
CA LEU A 196 -18.33 24.72 5.01
C LEU A 196 -19.09 25.59 6.01
N SER A 197 -20.05 26.40 5.55
CA SER A 197 -20.90 27.25 6.40
C SER A 197 -21.71 26.46 7.43
N GLU A 198 -22.07 25.19 7.15
CA GLU A 198 -22.74 24.31 8.12
C GLU A 198 -21.94 24.12 9.41
N LEU A 199 -20.60 24.16 9.34
CA LEU A 199 -19.75 24.07 10.52
C LEU A 199 -19.90 25.30 11.43
N LEU A 200 -20.23 26.45 10.84
CA LEU A 200 -20.35 27.72 11.54
C LEU A 200 -21.71 27.94 12.21
N LEU A 201 -22.66 27.01 12.06
CA LEU A 201 -24.00 27.13 12.66
C LEU A 201 -23.98 27.07 14.19
N HIS A 202 -22.98 26.40 14.77
CA HIS A 202 -22.90 26.12 16.21
C HIS A 202 -21.55 26.46 16.84
N GLN A 203 -20.54 26.82 16.04
CA GLN A 203 -19.19 27.17 16.49
C GLN A 203 -18.64 28.27 15.60
N THR A 204 -17.86 29.18 16.17
CA THR A 204 -17.11 30.16 15.38
C THR A 204 -15.96 29.49 14.63
N ALA A 205 -15.47 30.11 13.54
CA ALA A 205 -14.30 29.59 12.82
C ALA A 205 -13.08 29.46 13.74
N TYR A 206 -12.90 30.40 14.69
CA TYR A 206 -11.81 30.37 15.65
C TYR A 206 -11.86 29.15 16.57
N GLU A 207 -13.02 28.81 17.12
CA GLU A 207 -13.18 27.64 18.00
C GLU A 207 -12.88 26.34 17.26
N ILE A 208 -13.36 26.21 16.01
CA ILE A 208 -13.08 25.05 15.16
C ILE A 208 -11.59 24.96 14.86
N ASN A 209 -10.96 26.06 14.45
CA ASN A 209 -9.54 26.10 14.16
C ASN A 209 -8.71 25.68 15.38
N LEU A 210 -9.05 26.19 16.57
CA LEU A 210 -8.36 25.85 17.82
C LEU A 210 -8.56 24.38 18.20
N GLU A 211 -9.78 23.85 18.05
CA GLU A 211 -10.09 22.43 18.27
C GLU A 211 -9.23 21.52 17.38
N ILE A 212 -9.20 21.81 16.07
CA ILE A 212 -8.46 21.00 15.10
C ILE A 212 -6.94 21.16 15.27
N PHE A 213 -6.45 22.38 15.53
CA PHE A 213 -5.04 22.62 15.79
C PHE A 213 -4.58 21.82 17.02
N ASN A 214 -5.33 21.88 18.12
CA ASN A 214 -5.02 21.12 19.33
C ASN A 214 -5.10 19.61 19.10
N LYS A 215 -6.10 19.11 18.33
CA LYS A 215 -6.19 17.69 17.97
C LYS A 215 -4.88 17.23 17.31
N ILE A 216 -4.40 17.97 16.32
CA ILE A 216 -3.19 17.58 15.56
C ILE A 216 -1.93 17.80 16.38
N GLN A 217 -1.82 18.90 17.14
CA GLN A 217 -0.67 19.14 18.01
C GLN A 217 -0.48 18.00 19.02
N ARG A 218 -1.57 17.48 19.58
CA ARG A 218 -1.57 16.37 20.54
C ARG A 218 -1.09 15.04 19.95
N THR A 219 -1.10 14.87 18.63
CA THR A 219 -0.51 13.67 18.00
C THR A 219 1.02 13.68 18.06
N ILE A 220 1.65 14.85 18.20
CA ILE A 220 3.10 14.99 18.12
C ILE A 220 3.75 14.56 19.43
N THR A 221 4.62 13.57 19.38
CA THR A 221 5.35 13.10 20.56
C THR A 221 6.79 12.70 20.26
N GLY A 222 7.71 13.13 21.12
CA GLY A 222 9.07 12.60 21.19
C GLY A 222 9.18 11.29 21.97
N TRP A 223 8.08 10.80 22.56
CA TRP A 223 8.05 9.62 23.44
C TRP A 223 7.00 8.63 22.91
N PRO A 224 7.31 7.86 21.85
CA PRO A 224 6.38 6.91 21.25
C PRO A 224 5.96 5.78 22.19
N GLY A 225 6.79 5.45 23.19
CA GLY A 225 6.41 4.54 24.28
C GLY A 225 5.87 5.26 25.51
N GLY A 226 5.45 6.53 25.40
CA GLY A 226 4.96 7.34 26.53
C GLY A 226 6.09 7.91 27.38
N LYS A 227 5.91 9.15 27.87
CA LYS A 227 6.91 9.83 28.70
C LYS A 227 6.71 9.43 30.17
N PRO A 228 7.67 8.79 30.85
CA PRO A 228 7.53 8.39 32.25
C PRO A 228 7.33 9.60 33.18
N GLY A 229 6.57 9.40 34.27
CA GLY A 229 6.41 10.41 35.33
C GLY A 229 5.66 11.68 34.94
N VAL A 230 4.95 11.68 33.80
CA VAL A 230 4.15 12.81 33.33
C VAL A 230 2.69 12.38 33.19
N GLU A 231 1.81 12.98 34.00
CA GLU A 231 0.36 12.83 33.89
C GLU A 231 -0.19 13.74 32.78
N ASP A 232 0.05 13.36 31.53
CA ASP A 232 -0.50 14.06 30.37
C ASP A 232 -1.48 13.16 29.62
N LYS A 233 -2.77 13.38 29.88
CA LYS A 233 -3.89 12.65 29.25
C LYS A 233 -4.01 12.87 27.74
N TYR A 234 -3.31 13.85 27.19
CA TYR A 234 -3.42 14.22 25.78
C TYR A 234 -2.29 13.68 24.92
N ARG A 235 -1.30 13.00 25.50
CA ARG A 235 -0.26 12.34 24.71
C ARG A 235 -0.80 11.14 23.95
N PRO A 236 -0.22 10.80 22.80
CA PRO A 236 -0.65 9.65 22.02
C PRO A 236 -0.50 8.32 22.76
N GLU A 237 0.47 8.22 23.67
CA GLU A 237 0.77 7.02 24.46
C GLU A 237 0.84 7.35 25.96
N ARG A 238 0.37 6.41 26.78
CA ARG A 238 0.32 6.54 28.24
C ARG A 238 1.70 6.45 28.88
N ALA A 239 1.90 7.15 30.00
CA ALA A 239 3.17 7.14 30.74
C ALA A 239 3.51 5.75 31.31
N GLU A 240 2.52 5.07 31.91
CA GLU A 240 2.74 3.81 32.62
C GLU A 240 2.30 2.56 31.83
N PRO A 241 3.10 1.48 31.80
CA PRO A 241 4.38 1.34 32.50
C PRO A 241 5.49 2.17 31.82
N ALA A 242 6.38 2.72 32.63
CA ALA A 242 7.53 3.52 32.17
C ALA A 242 8.41 2.78 31.15
N LYS A 243 8.60 1.47 31.33
CA LYS A 243 9.27 0.58 30.35
C LYS A 243 8.25 -0.34 29.69
N LYS A 244 8.08 -0.22 28.37
CA LYS A 244 7.14 -1.04 27.60
C LYS A 244 7.82 -2.24 26.96
N ARG A 245 7.08 -3.35 26.86
CA ARG A 245 7.36 -4.45 25.93
C ARG A 245 6.69 -4.10 24.62
N VAL A 246 7.46 -3.99 23.56
CA VAL A 246 7.01 -3.55 22.25
C VAL A 246 7.26 -4.67 21.25
N LEU A 247 6.23 -5.04 20.50
CA LEU A 247 6.34 -6.00 19.41
C LEU A 247 6.10 -5.29 18.08
N ILE A 248 7.11 -5.27 17.21
CA ILE A 248 7.01 -4.72 15.86
C ILE A 248 6.86 -5.88 14.89
N PHE A 249 5.68 -6.01 14.27
CA PHE A 249 5.51 -6.93 13.15
C PHE A 249 6.01 -6.29 11.85
N SER A 250 6.84 -7.02 11.13
CA SER A 250 7.40 -6.63 9.84
C SER A 250 6.99 -7.66 8.80
N PRO A 251 6.09 -7.33 7.83
CA PRO A 251 5.66 -8.28 6.81
C PRO A 251 6.84 -8.89 6.05
N HIS A 252 7.74 -8.04 5.56
CA HIS A 252 9.01 -8.45 4.96
C HIS A 252 10.21 -8.03 5.84
N PRO A 253 11.38 -8.67 5.68
CA PRO A 253 12.61 -8.26 6.34
C PRO A 253 13.20 -6.95 5.81
N ASP A 254 12.73 -5.81 6.33
CA ASP A 254 13.10 -4.40 6.02
C ASP A 254 11.97 -3.40 6.36
N ASP A 255 10.71 -3.87 6.35
CA ASP A 255 9.53 -3.02 6.54
C ASP A 255 9.53 -2.26 7.88
N ASP A 256 10.07 -2.85 8.94
CA ASP A 256 10.26 -2.23 10.26
C ASP A 256 11.13 -0.97 10.19
N VAL A 257 12.28 -1.04 9.51
CA VAL A 257 13.22 0.08 9.38
C VAL A 257 12.82 1.08 8.30
N ILE A 258 12.18 0.62 7.21
CA ILE A 258 11.65 1.50 6.17
C ILE A 258 10.45 2.30 6.71
N SER A 259 9.49 1.60 7.31
CA SER A 259 8.22 2.22 7.66
C SER A 259 8.31 3.08 8.91
N MET A 260 8.96 2.57 9.95
CA MET A 260 8.99 3.17 11.28
C MET A 260 10.38 3.18 11.94
N GLY A 261 11.47 3.13 11.16
CA GLY A 261 12.83 3.02 11.69
C GLY A 261 13.25 4.14 12.65
N GLY A 262 12.72 5.36 12.51
CA GLY A 262 13.01 6.45 13.44
C GLY A 262 12.33 6.28 14.80
N THR A 263 11.08 5.82 14.78
CA THR A 263 10.31 5.48 15.98
C THR A 263 10.88 4.24 16.64
N PHE A 264 11.28 3.24 15.85
CA PHE A 264 11.97 2.03 16.32
C PHE A 264 13.27 2.40 17.07
N ASP A 265 14.18 3.15 16.44
CA ASP A 265 15.41 3.64 17.09
C ASP A 265 15.10 4.40 18.40
N ARG A 266 14.01 5.17 18.40
CA ARG A 266 13.59 5.91 19.59
C ARG A 266 13.09 5.02 20.72
N LEU A 267 12.30 4.00 20.41
CA LEU A 267 11.81 3.06 21.42
C LEU A 267 12.96 2.33 22.09
N VAL A 268 13.97 1.91 21.31
CA VAL A 268 15.17 1.24 21.84
C VAL A 268 16.01 2.21 22.68
N SER A 269 16.31 3.39 22.16
CA SER A 269 17.11 4.40 22.89
C SER A 269 16.43 4.95 24.15
N GLN A 270 15.10 4.87 24.25
CA GLN A 270 14.33 5.18 25.46
C GLN A 270 14.27 4.02 26.46
N GLY A 271 14.93 2.90 26.17
CA GLY A 271 15.08 1.77 27.10
C GLY A 271 13.90 0.81 27.13
N HIS A 272 12.98 0.88 26.17
CA HIS A 272 11.91 -0.11 26.04
C HIS A 272 12.45 -1.48 25.61
N GLU A 273 11.74 -2.54 26.00
CA GLU A 273 12.04 -3.90 25.56
C GLU A 273 11.39 -4.12 24.20
N VAL A 274 12.17 -3.92 23.13
CA VAL A 274 11.69 -4.03 21.76
C VAL A 274 11.97 -5.42 21.21
N HIS A 275 10.95 -6.02 20.61
CA HIS A 275 11.01 -7.22 19.81
C HIS A 275 10.58 -6.90 18.38
N VAL A 276 11.22 -7.54 17.42
CA VAL A 276 10.83 -7.47 16.01
C VAL A 276 10.47 -8.87 15.54
N ALA A 277 9.29 -9.02 14.95
CA ALA A 277 8.82 -10.28 14.39
C ALA A 277 8.62 -10.15 12.87
N TYR A 278 9.56 -10.72 12.13
CA TYR A 278 9.49 -10.82 10.67
C TYR A 278 8.52 -11.94 10.29
N GLN A 279 7.40 -11.55 9.68
CA GLN A 279 6.29 -12.44 9.40
C GLN A 279 6.63 -13.38 8.23
N THR A 280 7.30 -12.88 7.20
CA THR A 280 7.71 -13.69 6.04
C THR A 280 9.23 -13.71 5.89
N SER A 281 9.75 -14.69 5.14
CA SER A 281 11.18 -14.80 4.88
C SER A 281 11.69 -13.82 3.81
N GLY A 282 10.81 -13.26 2.98
CA GLY A 282 11.21 -12.36 1.90
C GLY A 282 12.06 -13.04 0.80
N ASN A 283 12.12 -14.38 0.78
CA ASN A 283 13.07 -15.16 -0.02
C ASN A 283 12.85 -15.11 -1.53
N ILE A 284 11.67 -14.67 -1.98
CA ILE A 284 11.38 -14.44 -3.39
C ILE A 284 11.91 -13.10 -3.90
N ALA A 285 12.46 -12.24 -3.03
CA ALA A 285 12.96 -10.91 -3.39
C ALA A 285 14.49 -10.79 -3.39
N VAL A 286 15.20 -11.92 -3.30
CA VAL A 286 16.67 -11.96 -3.42
C VAL A 286 17.04 -12.45 -4.81
N SER A 287 17.94 -11.73 -5.48
CA SER A 287 18.41 -12.10 -6.81
C SER A 287 19.27 -13.36 -6.78
N ASN A 288 19.28 -14.12 -7.88
CA ASN A 288 20.17 -15.29 -8.01
C ASN A 288 21.65 -14.89 -7.95
N SER A 289 22.01 -13.71 -8.46
CA SER A 289 23.37 -13.19 -8.40
C SER A 289 23.82 -12.90 -6.97
N ASP A 290 22.93 -12.37 -6.12
CA ASP A 290 23.21 -12.21 -4.70
C ASP A 290 23.38 -13.57 -4.02
N VAL A 291 22.48 -14.52 -4.26
CA VAL A 291 22.61 -15.87 -3.70
C VAL A 291 23.94 -16.51 -4.12
N LEU A 292 24.32 -16.42 -5.40
CA LEU A 292 25.59 -16.92 -5.91
C LEU A 292 26.79 -16.29 -5.18
N LYS A 293 26.80 -14.96 -5.03
CA LYS A 293 27.86 -14.22 -4.32
C LYS A 293 28.08 -14.76 -2.91
N TYR A 294 27.01 -14.98 -2.14
CA TYR A 294 27.13 -15.52 -0.78
C TYR A 294 27.62 -16.98 -0.77
N ILE A 295 27.19 -17.80 -1.73
CA ILE A 295 27.67 -19.19 -1.86
C ILE A 295 29.17 -19.22 -2.16
N GLU A 296 29.64 -18.43 -3.13
CA GLU A 296 31.05 -18.41 -3.55
C GLU A 296 31.97 -17.96 -2.40
N VAL A 297 31.53 -16.95 -1.62
CA VAL A 297 32.24 -16.53 -0.41
C VAL A 297 32.28 -17.68 0.60
N PHE A 298 31.15 -18.34 0.88
CA PHE A 298 31.09 -19.42 1.86
C PHE A 298 31.93 -20.65 1.47
N GLN A 299 31.91 -21.05 0.20
CA GLN A 299 32.72 -22.16 -0.31
C GLN A 299 34.22 -21.84 -0.32
N SER A 300 34.60 -20.57 -0.32
CA SER A 300 36.02 -20.19 -0.18
C SER A 300 36.57 -20.51 1.23
N PHE A 301 35.70 -20.65 2.24
CA PHE A 301 36.08 -21.01 3.61
C PHE A 301 35.85 -22.48 3.94
N ILE A 302 34.87 -23.12 3.29
CA ILE A 302 34.55 -24.54 3.54
C ILE A 302 34.98 -25.34 2.32
N ASN A 303 35.85 -26.34 2.51
CA ASN A 303 36.35 -27.23 1.45
C ASN A 303 35.27 -28.21 0.94
N LYS A 304 34.07 -27.69 0.63
CA LYS A 304 32.90 -28.39 0.14
C LYS A 304 32.27 -27.56 -0.97
N LYS A 305 32.46 -28.01 -2.20
CA LYS A 305 31.88 -27.38 -3.39
C LYS A 305 30.48 -27.92 -3.66
N ASP A 306 29.56 -27.02 -4.04
CA ASP A 306 28.25 -27.33 -4.61
C ASP A 306 28.26 -26.78 -6.06
N ASP A 307 29.08 -27.41 -6.92
CA ASP A 307 29.31 -26.97 -8.30
C ASP A 307 28.03 -27.02 -9.15
N GLU A 308 27.09 -27.91 -8.79
CA GLU A 308 25.77 -28.01 -9.40
C GLU A 308 24.94 -26.75 -9.14
N LEU A 309 24.87 -26.28 -7.89
CA LEU A 309 24.12 -25.08 -7.52
C LEU A 309 24.74 -23.81 -8.12
N ILE A 310 26.07 -23.73 -8.18
CA ILE A 310 26.78 -22.62 -8.82
C ILE A 310 26.48 -22.59 -10.33
N SER A 311 26.57 -23.74 -11.00
CA SER A 311 26.30 -23.84 -12.44
C SER A 311 24.85 -23.46 -12.75
N LEU A 312 23.91 -23.84 -11.88
CA LEU A 312 22.51 -23.48 -11.99
C LEU A 312 22.27 -21.95 -11.90
N LEU A 313 22.99 -21.25 -11.01
CA LEU A 313 22.83 -19.81 -10.78
C LEU A 313 23.57 -18.95 -11.81
N LYS A 314 24.74 -19.39 -12.30
CA LYS A 314 25.58 -18.62 -13.25
C LYS A 314 24.89 -18.27 -14.57
N PHE A 315 23.96 -19.10 -15.01
CA PHE A 315 23.27 -18.96 -16.29
C PHE A 315 21.78 -18.62 -16.16
N ASN A 316 21.30 -18.30 -14.95
CA ASN A 316 19.90 -18.02 -14.73
C ASN A 316 19.68 -16.77 -13.87
N ASN A 317 19.09 -15.74 -14.47
CA ASN A 317 18.74 -14.49 -13.79
C ASN A 317 17.30 -14.49 -13.23
N GLU A 318 16.50 -15.53 -13.51
CA GLU A 318 15.12 -15.64 -13.03
C GLU A 318 15.04 -16.36 -11.68
N ILE A 319 14.04 -16.03 -10.85
CA ILE A 319 13.83 -16.70 -9.56
C ILE A 319 13.57 -18.19 -9.80
N LEU A 320 14.55 -18.99 -9.43
CA LEU A 320 14.46 -20.43 -9.60
C LEU A 320 13.51 -21.03 -8.56
N ASN A 321 12.66 -21.96 -8.99
CA ASN A 321 11.89 -22.81 -8.09
C ASN A 321 12.78 -23.87 -7.44
N ASN A 322 13.82 -23.45 -6.71
CA ASN A 322 14.78 -24.32 -6.05
C ASN A 322 14.77 -24.07 -4.53
N LYS A 323 14.51 -25.14 -3.75
CA LYS A 323 14.41 -25.06 -2.28
C LYS A 323 15.73 -24.63 -1.62
N LYS A 324 16.89 -25.06 -2.13
CA LYS A 324 18.20 -24.66 -1.59
C LYS A 324 18.43 -23.17 -1.80
N VAL A 325 18.21 -22.67 -3.02
CA VAL A 325 18.35 -21.23 -3.36
C VAL A 325 17.47 -20.38 -2.44
N ARG A 326 16.18 -20.74 -2.29
CA ARG A 326 15.26 -20.03 -1.40
C ARG A 326 15.68 -20.06 0.07
N THR A 327 16.22 -21.18 0.54
CA THR A 327 16.70 -21.31 1.92
C THR A 327 17.86 -20.34 2.17
N ILE A 328 18.78 -20.23 1.21
CA ILE A 328 19.91 -19.29 1.30
C ILE A 328 19.41 -17.85 1.22
N ALA A 329 18.49 -17.54 0.30
CA ALA A 329 17.83 -16.24 0.21
C ALA A 329 17.15 -15.82 1.53
N SER A 330 16.41 -16.73 2.17
CA SER A 330 15.85 -16.49 3.52
C SER A 330 16.95 -16.12 4.51
N LEU A 331 18.00 -16.95 4.60
CA LEU A 331 19.10 -16.73 5.55
C LEU A 331 19.81 -15.39 5.32
N ILE A 332 20.03 -14.98 4.07
CA ILE A 332 20.63 -13.68 3.75
C ILE A 332 19.78 -12.56 4.36
N ARG A 333 18.48 -12.53 4.07
CA ARG A 333 17.58 -11.49 4.59
C ARG A 333 17.46 -11.51 6.12
N GLU A 334 17.50 -12.69 6.73
CA GLU A 334 17.54 -12.83 8.19
C GLU A 334 18.82 -12.20 8.77
N LYS A 335 19.98 -12.42 8.15
CA LYS A 335 21.25 -11.84 8.62
C LYS A 335 21.35 -10.34 8.38
N GLU A 336 20.80 -9.84 7.28
CA GLU A 336 20.65 -8.40 7.03
C GLU A 336 19.80 -7.73 8.12
N SER A 337 18.67 -8.35 8.46
CA SER A 337 17.76 -7.88 9.51
C SER A 337 18.42 -7.87 10.89
N LEU A 338 19.21 -8.90 11.22
CA LEU A 338 20.03 -8.90 12.43
C LEU A 338 21.05 -7.74 12.43
N GLY A 339 21.66 -7.44 11.28
CA GLY A 339 22.54 -6.28 11.14
C GLY A 339 21.85 -4.96 11.49
N ALA A 340 20.65 -4.73 10.94
CA ALA A 340 19.87 -3.53 11.18
C ALA A 340 19.41 -3.41 12.65
N THR A 341 18.88 -4.48 13.21
CA THR A 341 18.38 -4.52 14.60
C THR A 341 19.50 -4.36 15.63
N ARG A 342 20.67 -4.99 15.41
CA ARG A 342 21.86 -4.78 16.24
C ARG A 342 22.38 -3.34 16.19
N PHE A 343 22.29 -2.69 15.02
CA PHE A 343 22.66 -1.27 14.88
C PHE A 343 21.79 -0.34 15.74
N PHE A 344 20.52 -0.68 15.95
CA PHE A 344 19.65 0.00 16.91
C PHE A 344 19.84 -0.45 18.36
N GLY A 345 20.50 -1.58 18.59
CA GLY A 345 20.79 -2.10 19.94
C GLY A 345 19.77 -3.14 20.43
N VAL A 346 19.01 -3.76 19.53
CA VAL A 346 18.11 -4.86 19.89
C VAL A 346 18.92 -6.15 20.10
N PRO A 347 18.75 -6.85 21.23
CA PRO A 347 19.38 -8.15 21.44
C PRO A 347 18.86 -9.19 20.44
N ASP A 348 19.75 -10.05 19.91
CA ASP A 348 19.38 -11.10 18.96
C ASP A 348 18.20 -12.00 19.43
N PRO A 349 18.07 -12.40 20.72
CA PRO A 349 16.92 -13.17 21.19
C PRO A 349 15.57 -12.46 21.05
N ASN A 350 15.57 -11.14 20.84
CA ASN A 350 14.36 -10.35 20.63
C ASN A 350 14.00 -10.21 19.14
N VAL A 351 14.75 -10.85 18.24
CA VAL A 351 14.52 -10.82 16.80
C VAL A 351 13.98 -12.17 16.35
N HIS A 352 12.73 -12.17 15.87
CA HIS A 352 11.95 -13.38 15.60
C HIS A 352 11.69 -13.53 14.11
N PHE A 353 11.98 -14.72 13.56
CA PHE A 353 11.71 -15.05 12.16
C PHE A 353 10.60 -16.09 12.09
N LEU A 354 9.37 -15.63 11.85
CA LEU A 354 8.18 -16.48 11.95
C LEU A 354 8.00 -17.43 10.77
N ARG A 355 8.52 -17.06 9.59
CA ARG A 355 8.42 -17.84 8.34
C ARG A 355 7.01 -18.37 8.11
N LEU A 356 6.02 -17.47 8.11
CA LEU A 356 4.62 -17.85 8.06
C LEU A 356 4.33 -18.76 6.84
N PRO A 357 3.74 -19.95 7.04
CA PRO A 357 3.54 -20.96 6.01
C PRO A 357 2.91 -20.47 4.70
N PHE A 358 2.01 -19.48 4.74
CA PHE A 358 1.34 -18.97 3.54
C PHE A 358 2.32 -18.39 2.50
N TYR A 359 3.50 -17.95 2.95
CA TYR A 359 4.55 -17.36 2.12
C TYR A 359 5.55 -18.39 1.60
N GLU A 360 5.69 -19.54 2.28
CA GLU A 360 6.72 -20.55 1.99
C GLU A 360 6.30 -21.52 0.86
N THR A 361 5.61 -21.02 -0.17
CA THR A 361 5.11 -21.82 -1.31
C THR A 361 6.18 -22.12 -2.35
N GLY A 362 7.26 -21.33 -2.36
CA GLY A 362 8.31 -21.42 -3.36
C GLY A 362 7.99 -20.78 -4.72
N SER A 363 6.87 -20.06 -4.84
CA SER A 363 6.50 -19.29 -6.02
C SER A 363 6.06 -17.87 -5.64
N ILE A 364 5.94 -16.97 -6.62
CA ILE A 364 5.41 -15.61 -6.42
C ILE A 364 3.96 -15.65 -5.90
N LYS A 365 3.21 -16.72 -6.25
CA LYS A 365 1.85 -16.95 -5.79
C LYS A 365 1.88 -17.56 -4.37
N LYS A 366 1.33 -16.81 -3.43
CA LYS A 366 1.16 -17.23 -2.03
C LYS A 366 -0.01 -18.21 -1.91
N SER A 367 0.03 -19.07 -0.91
CA SER A 367 -1.11 -19.93 -0.57
C SER A 367 -2.08 -19.18 0.32
N THR A 368 -3.29 -19.72 0.47
CA THR A 368 -4.26 -19.18 1.43
C THR A 368 -3.73 -19.39 2.85
N PRO A 369 -3.81 -18.38 3.74
CA PRO A 369 -3.46 -18.54 5.14
C PRO A 369 -4.20 -19.71 5.80
N THR A 370 -3.51 -20.38 6.71
CA THR A 370 -3.99 -21.55 7.43
C THR A 370 -4.05 -21.27 8.94
N ALA A 371 -4.66 -22.19 9.70
CA ALA A 371 -4.66 -22.13 11.16
C ALA A 371 -3.24 -22.16 11.76
N ASN A 372 -2.25 -22.71 11.04
CA ASN A 372 -0.87 -22.72 11.51
C ASN A 372 -0.24 -21.32 11.50
N ASP A 373 -0.52 -20.51 10.48
CA ASP A 373 -0.08 -19.10 10.41
C ASP A 373 -0.61 -18.31 11.62
N LYS A 374 -1.90 -18.50 11.91
CA LYS A 374 -2.57 -17.92 13.09
C LYS A 374 -1.91 -18.36 14.40
N LYS A 375 -1.63 -19.67 14.54
CA LYS A 375 -1.01 -20.24 15.73
C LYS A 375 0.39 -19.66 15.99
N ILE A 376 1.24 -19.57 14.97
CA ILE A 376 2.59 -19.01 15.10
C ILE A 376 2.54 -17.57 15.61
N MET A 377 1.67 -16.75 15.03
CA MET A 377 1.53 -15.35 15.43
C MET A 377 0.88 -15.19 16.81
N SER A 378 -0.08 -16.03 17.17
CA SER A 378 -0.68 -16.06 18.51
C SER A 378 0.34 -16.43 19.58
N ASN A 379 1.21 -17.42 19.30
CA ASN A 379 2.24 -17.86 20.24
C ASN A 379 3.21 -16.73 20.58
N ILE A 380 3.75 -16.01 19.58
CA ILE A 380 4.72 -14.95 19.84
C ILE A 380 4.12 -13.77 20.61
N ILE A 381 2.85 -13.40 20.34
CA ILE A 381 2.15 -12.36 21.12
C ILE A 381 1.95 -12.82 22.57
N SER A 382 1.56 -14.08 22.76
CA SER A 382 1.30 -14.66 24.10
C SER A 382 2.58 -14.87 24.92
N GLU A 383 3.70 -15.11 24.25
CA GLU A 383 5.02 -15.23 24.87
C GLU A 383 5.53 -13.87 25.35
N ILE A 384 5.51 -12.85 24.49
CA ILE A 384 6.02 -11.50 24.79
C ILE A 384 5.09 -10.72 25.74
N LYS A 385 3.77 -10.93 25.62
CA LYS A 385 2.73 -10.16 26.33
C LYS A 385 2.94 -8.65 26.17
N PRO A 386 2.96 -8.12 24.94
CA PRO A 386 3.36 -6.74 24.66
C PRO A 386 2.39 -5.71 25.28
N HIS A 387 2.93 -4.53 25.62
CA HIS A 387 2.14 -3.32 25.92
C HIS A 387 1.84 -2.51 24.66
N GLN A 388 2.67 -2.65 23.62
CA GLN A 388 2.47 -2.04 22.31
C GLN A 388 2.74 -3.07 21.20
N ILE A 389 1.88 -3.08 20.20
CA ILE A 389 2.09 -3.81 18.95
C ILE A 389 2.08 -2.81 17.80
N TYR A 390 3.08 -2.86 16.93
CA TYR A 390 3.12 -2.13 15.67
C TYR A 390 2.91 -3.08 14.50
N VAL A 391 1.94 -2.79 13.63
CA VAL A 391 1.62 -3.62 12.45
C VAL A 391 1.51 -2.76 11.19
N ALA A 392 1.94 -3.31 10.05
CA ALA A 392 1.76 -2.68 8.75
C ALA A 392 0.26 -2.59 8.38
N GLY A 393 -0.32 -1.40 8.46
CA GLY A 393 -1.68 -1.09 8.04
C GLY A 393 -1.81 -0.79 6.54
N ASP A 394 -0.82 -1.15 5.73
CA ASP A 394 -0.77 -0.78 4.31
C ASP A 394 -1.50 -1.78 3.40
N LEU A 395 -2.69 -1.38 2.93
CA LEU A 395 -3.49 -2.17 2.00
C LEU A 395 -3.03 -2.06 0.53
N ALA A 396 -2.05 -1.20 0.25
CA ALA A 396 -1.62 -0.87 -1.10
C ALA A 396 -0.29 -1.52 -1.50
N ASP A 397 0.17 -2.52 -0.72
CA ASP A 397 1.31 -3.37 -1.10
C ASP A 397 1.07 -4.03 -2.47
N PRO A 398 1.92 -3.79 -3.49
CA PRO A 398 1.79 -4.38 -4.82
C PRO A 398 1.88 -5.92 -4.86
N HIS A 399 2.33 -6.53 -3.76
CA HIS A 399 2.44 -7.99 -3.60
C HIS A 399 1.31 -8.62 -2.79
N GLY A 400 0.49 -7.80 -2.11
CA GLY A 400 -0.61 -8.23 -1.25
C GLY A 400 -0.17 -8.94 0.05
N THR A 401 1.13 -9.07 0.32
CA THR A 401 1.65 -9.75 1.50
C THR A 401 1.26 -8.97 2.76
N HIS A 402 1.35 -7.63 2.74
CA HIS A 402 1.00 -6.80 3.91
C HIS A 402 -0.46 -7.01 4.31
N LYS A 403 -1.36 -7.08 3.32
CA LYS A 403 -2.79 -7.35 3.54
C LYS A 403 -3.00 -8.70 4.22
N VAL A 404 -2.39 -9.76 3.69
CA VAL A 404 -2.51 -11.10 4.25
C VAL A 404 -1.97 -11.17 5.68
N CYS A 405 -0.79 -10.59 5.93
CA CYS A 405 -0.19 -10.47 7.25
C CYS A 405 -1.08 -9.72 8.25
N LEU A 406 -1.70 -8.61 7.81
CA LEU A 406 -2.63 -7.81 8.62
C LEU A 406 -3.93 -8.56 8.91
N ASP A 407 -4.47 -9.30 7.94
CA ASP A 407 -5.69 -10.09 8.12
C ASP A 407 -5.46 -11.23 9.12
N ILE A 408 -4.35 -11.96 9.02
CA ILE A 408 -3.95 -12.97 10.02
C ILE A 408 -3.82 -12.31 11.40
N PHE A 409 -3.21 -11.13 11.49
CA PHE A 409 -3.07 -10.40 12.75
C PHE A 409 -4.41 -10.02 13.36
N PHE A 410 -5.37 -9.51 12.58
CA PHE A 410 -6.69 -9.18 13.12
C PHE A 410 -7.46 -10.42 13.57
N ASP A 411 -7.31 -11.54 12.88
CA ASP A 411 -7.89 -12.81 13.32
C ASP A 411 -7.30 -13.29 14.65
N VAL A 412 -5.98 -13.14 14.85
CA VAL A 412 -5.31 -13.42 16.13
C VAL A 412 -5.75 -12.44 17.22
N LEU A 413 -5.89 -11.16 16.87
CA LEU A 413 -6.31 -10.12 17.80
C LEU A 413 -7.70 -10.40 18.36
N GLN A 414 -8.63 -10.88 17.52
CA GLN A 414 -9.97 -11.26 17.98
C GLN A 414 -9.96 -12.43 18.96
N ASP A 415 -9.05 -13.39 18.80
CA ASP A 415 -8.89 -14.51 19.73
C ASP A 415 -8.27 -14.05 21.06
N LEU A 416 -7.24 -13.21 21.00
CA LEU A 416 -6.46 -12.82 22.18
C LEU A 416 -7.02 -11.62 22.95
N LYS A 417 -7.92 -10.81 22.39
CA LYS A 417 -8.37 -9.55 23.01
C LYS A 417 -8.90 -9.68 24.45
N ASN A 418 -9.41 -10.85 24.82
CA ASN A 418 -9.96 -11.11 26.15
C ASN A 418 -8.88 -11.51 27.18
N GLU A 419 -7.67 -11.82 26.72
CA GLU A 419 -6.53 -12.13 27.59
C GLU A 419 -6.17 -10.94 28.49
N LYS A 420 -5.77 -11.22 29.74
CA LYS A 420 -5.55 -10.17 30.75
C LYS A 420 -4.52 -9.12 30.31
N PHE A 421 -3.44 -9.54 29.64
CA PHE A 421 -2.39 -8.63 29.18
C PHE A 421 -2.83 -7.77 27.98
N MET A 422 -3.77 -8.26 27.16
CA MET A 422 -4.26 -7.54 25.98
C MET A 422 -5.11 -6.33 26.34
N LYS A 423 -5.71 -6.31 27.53
CA LYS A 423 -6.40 -5.13 28.07
C LYS A 423 -5.47 -3.92 28.25
N ASP A 424 -4.16 -4.15 28.35
CA ASP A 424 -3.12 -3.11 28.44
C ASP A 424 -2.25 -3.06 27.17
N CYS A 425 -2.64 -3.71 26.07
CA CYS A 425 -1.91 -3.70 24.81
C CYS A 425 -2.52 -2.70 23.82
N TRP A 426 -1.73 -1.74 23.33
CA TRP A 426 -2.18 -0.79 22.30
C TRP A 426 -1.62 -1.18 20.93
N VAL A 427 -2.46 -1.15 19.91
CA VAL A 427 -2.08 -1.51 18.54
C VAL A 427 -1.94 -0.24 17.69
N TRP A 428 -0.78 -0.08 17.07
CA TRP A 428 -0.41 1.05 16.23
C TRP A 428 -0.17 0.59 14.78
N LEU A 429 -0.89 1.19 13.85
CA LEU A 429 -0.80 0.91 12.42
C LEU A 429 0.13 1.91 11.74
N TYR A 430 1.25 1.42 11.23
CA TYR A 430 2.15 2.20 10.36
C TYR A 430 1.84 1.94 8.88
N ARG A 431 2.34 2.80 7.99
CA ARG A 431 2.26 2.58 6.53
C ARG A 431 3.61 2.23 5.94
N GLY A 432 3.60 1.40 4.89
CA GLY A 432 4.78 1.02 4.12
C GLY A 432 5.28 2.16 3.23
N ALA A 433 6.29 1.89 2.39
CA ALA A 433 6.95 2.92 1.57
C ALA A 433 6.04 3.63 0.54
N TRP A 434 4.84 3.12 0.28
CA TRP A 434 3.99 3.53 -0.85
C TRP A 434 2.96 4.61 -0.49
N HIS A 435 2.44 4.59 0.73
CA HIS A 435 1.38 5.50 1.16
C HIS A 435 1.64 6.03 2.57
N GLU A 436 0.94 7.11 2.92
CA GLU A 436 0.99 7.74 4.24
C GLU A 436 -0.44 8.01 4.72
N TRP A 437 -0.64 8.13 6.03
CA TRP A 437 -1.92 8.58 6.58
C TRP A 437 -2.19 10.04 6.21
N GLU A 438 -3.46 10.38 5.92
CA GLU A 438 -3.85 11.78 5.85
C GLU A 438 -3.83 12.39 7.25
N ILE A 439 -3.45 13.67 7.38
CA ILE A 439 -3.20 14.31 8.68
C ILE A 439 -4.37 14.14 9.66
N HIS A 440 -5.60 14.23 9.17
CA HIS A 440 -6.79 14.12 10.01
C HIS A 440 -6.98 12.73 10.65
N GLN A 441 -6.36 11.67 10.09
CA GLN A 441 -6.45 10.28 10.51
C GLN A 441 -5.33 9.85 11.46
N ILE A 442 -4.35 10.72 11.69
CA ILE A 442 -3.16 10.39 12.49
C ILE A 442 -3.50 10.49 13.97
N ASP A 443 -3.09 9.49 14.74
CA ASP A 443 -3.23 9.47 16.19
C ASP A 443 -1.88 9.68 16.90
N MET A 444 -0.76 9.36 16.23
CA MET A 444 0.59 9.62 16.72
C MET A 444 1.52 10.06 15.58
N SER A 445 2.34 11.07 15.86
CA SER A 445 3.33 11.64 14.95
C SER A 445 4.67 11.75 15.68
N VAL A 446 5.69 11.07 15.17
CA VAL A 446 7.02 11.01 15.79
C VAL A 446 7.98 11.82 14.92
N PRO A 447 8.34 13.06 15.31
CA PRO A 447 9.26 13.88 14.55
C PRO A 447 10.69 13.35 14.69
N MET A 448 11.49 13.53 13.65
CA MET A 448 12.90 13.13 13.58
C MET A 448 13.79 14.36 13.37
N SER A 449 14.93 14.38 14.07
CA SER A 449 16.02 15.30 13.76
C SER A 449 16.79 14.83 12.50
N PRO A 450 17.59 15.70 11.87
CA PRO A 450 18.46 15.30 10.75
C PRO A 450 19.33 14.07 11.06
N ASN A 451 19.89 13.99 12.27
CA ASN A 451 20.71 12.85 12.68
C ASN A 451 19.91 11.54 12.79
N GLN A 452 18.64 11.61 13.19
CA GLN A 452 17.77 10.43 13.25
C GLN A 452 17.36 9.97 11.87
N VAL A 453 17.15 10.89 10.92
CA VAL A 453 16.96 10.55 9.50
C VAL A 453 18.18 9.78 8.97
N LEU A 454 19.40 10.24 9.28
CA LEU A 454 20.63 9.55 8.88
C LEU A 454 20.79 8.17 9.55
N ARG A 455 20.46 8.04 10.84
CA ARG A 455 20.46 6.74 11.54
C ARG A 455 19.46 5.77 10.91
N LYS A 456 18.24 6.22 10.63
CA LYS A 456 17.23 5.43 9.93
C LYS A 456 17.74 4.97 8.56
N ARG A 457 18.32 5.89 7.76
CA ARG A 457 18.91 5.55 6.45
C ARG A 457 20.00 4.49 6.57
N LYS A 458 20.87 4.59 7.57
CA LYS A 458 21.91 3.59 7.83
C LYS A 458 21.34 2.22 8.20
N ALA A 459 20.24 2.17 8.97
CA ALA A 459 19.55 0.91 9.27
C ALA A 459 19.01 0.24 8.00
N ILE A 460 18.41 1.02 7.09
CA ILE A 460 17.94 0.53 5.79
C ILE A 460 19.10 -0.05 4.96
N PHE A 461 20.30 0.53 5.02
CA PHE A 461 21.46 0.05 4.27
C PHE A 461 21.99 -1.32 4.72
N TYR A 462 21.58 -1.85 5.88
CA TYR A 462 21.92 -3.23 6.24
C TYR A 462 21.17 -4.26 5.38
N HIS A 463 20.06 -3.87 4.73
CA HIS A 463 19.30 -4.69 3.78
C HIS A 463 19.87 -4.54 2.36
N GLN A 464 21.11 -4.96 2.16
CA GLN A 464 21.88 -4.74 0.92
C GLN A 464 21.21 -5.35 -0.30
N THR A 465 20.66 -6.56 -0.19
CA THR A 465 19.94 -7.23 -1.28
C THR A 465 18.68 -6.50 -1.73
N GLN A 466 18.20 -5.54 -0.93
CA GLN A 466 16.99 -4.75 -1.21
C GLN A 466 17.30 -3.28 -1.52
N LYS A 467 18.58 -2.89 -1.57
CA LYS A 467 18.98 -1.48 -1.68
C LYS A 467 18.96 -0.93 -3.10
N ASP A 468 19.59 -1.67 -4.03
CA ASP A 468 19.94 -1.15 -5.37
C ASP A 468 18.85 -1.52 -6.40
N ASN A 469 18.93 -2.73 -6.98
CA ASN A 469 17.94 -3.25 -7.93
C ASN A 469 17.05 -4.29 -7.26
N VAL A 470 15.91 -3.85 -6.75
CA VAL A 470 14.93 -4.75 -6.15
C VAL A 470 14.19 -5.55 -7.23
N MET A 471 14.10 -6.87 -7.02
CA MET A 471 13.41 -7.80 -7.93
C MET A 471 11.96 -7.40 -8.21
N PHE A 472 11.35 -6.70 -7.26
CA PHE A 472 10.01 -6.15 -7.38
C PHE A 472 9.96 -4.66 -7.11
N GLN A 473 10.54 -3.89 -8.03
CA GLN A 473 10.26 -2.47 -8.08
C GLN A 473 8.77 -2.27 -8.46
N GLY A 474 8.02 -1.54 -7.64
CA GLY A 474 6.72 -1.01 -8.06
C GLY A 474 6.91 0.09 -9.13
N ASP A 475 5.93 0.98 -9.33
CA ASP A 475 6.00 1.94 -10.45
C ASP A 475 6.95 3.15 -10.22
N ASP A 476 7.70 3.16 -9.12
CA ASP A 476 8.66 4.22 -8.78
C ASP A 476 10.08 3.67 -9.00
N ASN A 477 10.93 4.36 -9.75
CA ASN A 477 12.28 3.90 -10.08
C ASN A 477 13.35 4.32 -9.06
N ARG A 478 13.01 5.14 -8.05
CA ARG A 478 13.96 5.57 -7.00
C ARG A 478 14.32 4.40 -6.09
N GLU A 479 15.47 4.44 -5.42
CA GLU A 479 15.81 3.45 -4.38
C GLU A 479 14.88 3.58 -3.15
N PHE A 480 14.64 2.47 -2.43
CA PHE A 480 13.67 2.46 -1.32
C PHE A 480 13.98 3.46 -0.21
N TRP A 481 15.26 3.67 0.10
CA TRP A 481 15.67 4.63 1.14
C TRP A 481 15.35 6.08 0.75
N VAL A 482 15.49 6.44 -0.54
CA VAL A 482 15.13 7.77 -1.06
C VAL A 482 13.63 8.00 -0.91
N ARG A 483 12.82 7.00 -1.31
CA ARG A 483 11.36 7.09 -1.16
C ARG A 483 10.94 7.25 0.29
N THR A 484 11.58 6.49 1.18
CA THR A 484 11.32 6.54 2.62
C THR A 484 11.59 7.92 3.19
N GLU A 485 12.72 8.51 2.83
CA GLU A 485 13.11 9.84 3.29
C GLU A 485 12.22 10.95 2.73
N ASP A 486 11.97 10.93 1.42
CA ASP A 486 11.07 11.88 0.75
C ASP A 486 9.66 11.79 1.33
N ARG A 487 9.17 10.59 1.64
CA ARG A 487 7.86 10.39 2.29
C ARG A 487 7.83 11.04 3.67
N ASN A 488 8.82 10.75 4.53
CA ASN A 488 8.84 11.29 5.89
C ASN A 488 9.10 12.81 5.91
N SER A 489 9.86 13.35 4.94
CA SER A 489 10.03 14.80 4.75
C SER A 489 8.75 15.47 4.22
N ALA A 490 8.06 14.85 3.26
CA ALA A 490 6.83 15.38 2.70
C ALA A 490 5.72 15.52 3.76
N ILE A 491 5.60 14.59 4.70
CA ILE A 491 4.64 14.72 5.80
C ILE A 491 5.05 15.82 6.79
N ALA A 492 6.34 15.98 7.09
CA ALA A 492 6.82 17.10 7.91
C ALA A 492 6.50 18.46 7.26
N LYS A 493 6.71 18.57 5.95
CA LYS A 493 6.31 19.75 5.17
C LYS A 493 4.81 20.01 5.25
N ARG A 494 3.97 18.98 5.13
CA ARG A 494 2.51 19.10 5.27
C ARG A 494 2.10 19.58 6.66
N PHE A 495 2.77 19.13 7.72
CA PHE A 495 2.56 19.62 9.09
C PHE A 495 2.91 21.12 9.20
N ARG A 496 4.03 21.54 8.60
CA ARG A 496 4.42 22.94 8.54
C ARG A 496 3.42 23.81 7.77
N GLU A 497 2.94 23.33 6.62
CA GLU A 497 1.95 24.03 5.79
C GLU A 497 0.65 24.33 6.54
N ILE A 498 0.29 23.52 7.54
CA ILE A 498 -0.90 23.72 8.37
C ILE A 498 -0.62 24.50 9.67
N GLY A 499 0.60 25.00 9.87
CA GLY A 499 0.98 25.89 10.97
C GLY A 499 1.70 25.21 12.14
N LEU A 500 2.22 24.00 11.98
CA LEU A 500 3.02 23.31 12.99
C LEU A 500 4.51 23.57 12.80
N SER A 501 5.32 23.19 13.79
CA SER A 501 6.77 23.39 13.80
C SER A 501 7.48 22.72 12.62
N ASP A 502 8.65 23.25 12.26
CA ASP A 502 9.51 22.72 11.20
C ASP A 502 10.29 21.50 11.72
N TYR A 503 10.13 20.36 11.05
CA TYR A 503 10.82 19.11 11.36
C TYR A 503 11.51 18.57 10.12
N ALA A 504 12.64 17.89 10.27
CA ALA A 504 13.33 17.28 9.14
C ALA A 504 12.49 16.17 8.50
N ALA A 505 11.80 15.39 9.33
CA ALA A 505 10.94 14.30 8.91
C ALA A 505 9.98 13.88 10.04
N ILE A 506 8.85 13.24 9.70
CA ILE A 506 7.88 12.69 10.65
C ILE A 506 7.49 11.26 10.23
N GLU A 507 7.34 10.36 11.21
CA GLU A 507 6.65 9.07 11.04
C GLU A 507 5.27 9.14 11.69
N THR A 508 4.27 8.51 11.07
CA THR A 508 2.88 8.62 11.53
C THR A 508 2.23 7.27 11.74
N PHE A 509 1.33 7.23 12.73
CA PHE A 509 0.67 6.02 13.16
C PHE A 509 -0.81 6.30 13.42
N LYS A 510 -1.63 5.29 13.16
CA LYS A 510 -3.05 5.27 13.50
C LYS A 510 -3.29 4.22 14.57
N ARG A 511 -4.06 4.54 15.59
CA ARG A 511 -4.39 3.59 16.65
C ARG A 511 -5.53 2.67 16.18
N HIS A 512 -5.37 1.39 16.42
CA HIS A 512 -6.44 0.41 16.28
C HIS A 512 -7.02 0.08 17.66
N HIS A 513 -8.34 0.22 17.79
CA HIS A 513 -9.10 -0.10 18.99
C HIS A 513 -9.84 -1.43 18.76
N PHE A 514 -9.78 -2.36 19.71
CA PHE A 514 -10.27 -3.74 19.57
C PHE A 514 -10.93 -4.27 20.85
#